data_AF-A0A376AJT5-F1
#
_entry.id   AF-A0A376AJT5-F1
#
_cell.length_a   1.000
_cell.length_b   1.000
_cell.length_c   1.000
_cell.angle_alpha   90.00
_cell.angle_beta   90.00
_cell.angle_gamma   90.00
#
_symmetry.space_group_name_H-M   'P 1'
#
loop_
_entity.id
_entity.type
_entity.pdbx_description
1 polymer ?
#
loop_
_entity_poly.entity_id
_entity_poly.type
_entity_poly.pdbx_seq_one_letter_code
_entity_poly.pdbx_strand_id
1 'polypeptide(L)'
;MRMIIVAAVAALAFSTAAVQAAEPIEGNWKTASGATAQIAPCGGSFCVTLKSGKHAGKQIGKMAGAGGAYKGTITDPDADKTYSGSGKVSGNSLKMQGCVMSVFCKTQTWSRL
;
A
#
# COMPACT_ATOMS: atom_id res chain seq x y z
N MET A 1 -9.47 65.84 2.27
CA MET A 1 -8.36 65.81 1.28
C MET A 1 -7.51 64.57 1.57
N ARG A 2 -7.72 63.49 0.81
CA ARG A 2 -6.87 62.29 0.62
C ARG A 2 -6.62 61.41 1.88
N MET A 3 -7.29 60.25 1.97
CA MET A 3 -6.80 58.92 1.56
C MET A 3 -5.71 58.43 2.53
N ILE A 4 -5.74 57.25 3.15
CA ILE A 4 -5.89 55.92 2.56
C ILE A 4 -6.40 54.96 3.65
N ILE A 5 -7.44 54.19 3.31
CA ILE A 5 -7.93 53.03 4.06
C ILE A 5 -6.97 51.88 3.78
N VAL A 6 -6.31 51.33 4.80
CA VAL A 6 -5.63 50.03 4.69
C VAL A 6 -6.29 49.08 5.69
N ALA A 7 -7.38 48.46 5.23
CA ALA A 7 -7.98 47.33 5.91
C ALA A 7 -7.00 46.15 5.83
N ALA A 8 -6.34 45.84 6.95
CA ALA A 8 -5.53 44.64 7.10
C ALA A 8 -6.45 43.41 7.11
N VAL A 9 -6.75 42.88 5.92
CA VAL A 9 -7.39 41.58 5.76
C VAL A 9 -6.32 40.53 6.03
N ALA A 10 -6.24 40.08 7.28
CA ALA A 10 -5.46 38.91 7.66
C ALA A 10 -6.13 37.66 7.05
N ALA A 11 -5.78 37.33 5.81
CA ALA A 11 -6.14 36.07 5.18
C ALA A 11 -5.41 34.93 5.90
N LEU A 12 -6.07 34.34 6.89
CA LEU A 12 -5.68 33.07 7.50
C LEU A 12 -5.75 32.00 6.40
N ALA A 13 -4.62 31.75 5.76
CA ALA A 13 -4.44 30.63 4.87
C ALA A 13 -4.48 29.34 5.71
N PHE A 14 -5.67 28.76 5.84
CA PHE A 14 -5.83 27.39 6.34
C PHE A 14 -5.22 26.45 5.29
N SER A 15 -3.96 26.08 5.49
CA SER A 15 -3.34 24.96 4.79
C SER A 15 -4.05 23.68 5.23
N THR A 16 -5.03 23.23 4.44
CA THR A 16 -5.64 21.90 4.57
C THR A 16 -4.61 20.86 4.17
N ALA A 17 -3.74 20.46 5.10
CA ALA A 17 -3.01 19.21 4.94
C ALA A 17 -4.06 18.10 4.90
N ALA A 18 -4.26 17.49 3.73
CA ALA A 18 -5.09 16.31 3.62
C ALA A 18 -4.47 15.23 4.51
N VAL A 19 -5.07 15.01 5.68
CA VAL A 19 -4.80 13.85 6.51
C VAL A 19 -5.29 12.65 5.72
N GLN A 20 -4.42 12.11 4.87
CA GLN A 20 -4.68 10.85 4.20
C GLN A 20 -4.66 9.79 5.30
N ALA A 21 -5.84 9.28 5.63
CA ALA A 21 -5.96 8.17 6.55
C ALA A 21 -5.07 7.03 6.03
N ALA A 22 -4.27 6.44 6.92
CA ALA A 22 -3.46 5.29 6.58
C ALA A 22 -4.37 4.23 5.97
N GLU A 23 -4.06 3.82 4.75
CA GLU A 23 -4.86 2.85 4.04
C GLU A 23 -4.74 1.50 4.74
N PRO A 24 -5.84 0.72 4.83
CA PRO A 24 -5.83 -0.54 5.56
C PRO A 24 -4.71 -1.50 5.15
N ILE A 25 -4.19 -1.43 3.93
CA ILE A 25 -3.09 -2.30 3.49
C ILE A 25 -1.72 -1.94 4.06
N GLU A 26 -1.53 -0.70 4.51
CA GLU A 26 -0.25 -0.24 5.03
C GLU A 26 0.15 -0.95 6.32
N GLY A 27 1.45 -1.18 6.51
CA GLY A 27 2.02 -1.78 7.72
C GLY A 27 2.85 -3.03 7.46
N ASN A 28 3.17 -3.75 8.54
CA ASN A 28 3.95 -4.99 8.49
C ASN A 28 3.02 -6.20 8.49
N TRP A 29 3.34 -7.16 7.62
CA TRP A 29 2.55 -8.35 7.39
C TRP A 29 3.44 -9.59 7.43
N LYS A 30 2.94 -10.66 8.04
CA LYS A 30 3.52 -11.99 7.96
C LYS A 30 2.93 -12.70 6.76
N THR A 31 3.79 -13.05 5.80
CA THR A 31 3.41 -13.80 4.60
C THR A 31 3.06 -15.25 4.97
N ALA A 32 2.38 -15.96 4.07
CA ALA A 32 2.07 -17.38 4.27
C ALA A 32 3.34 -18.26 4.35
N SER A 33 4.46 -17.82 3.78
CA SER A 33 5.77 -18.49 3.91
C SER A 33 6.46 -18.19 5.24
N GLY A 34 5.91 -17.32 6.08
CA GLY A 34 6.47 -16.94 7.37
C GLY A 34 7.43 -15.76 7.34
N ALA A 35 7.74 -15.21 6.16
CA ALA A 35 8.53 -13.99 6.01
C ALA A 35 7.72 -12.75 6.41
N THR A 36 8.41 -11.64 6.65
CA THR A 36 7.80 -10.35 6.96
C THR A 36 7.86 -9.47 5.71
N ALA A 37 6.72 -8.92 5.30
CA ALA A 37 6.59 -7.95 4.24
C ALA A 37 6.07 -6.63 4.82
N GLN A 38 6.75 -5.53 4.50
CA GLN A 38 6.28 -4.18 4.78
C GLN A 38 5.55 -3.64 3.55
N ILE A 39 4.35 -3.12 3.75
CA ILE A 39 3.58 -2.43 2.72
C ILE A 39 3.52 -0.95 3.07
N ALA A 40 4.00 -0.10 2.16
CA ALA A 40 4.09 1.35 2.35
C ALA A 40 3.73 2.10 1.06
N PRO A 41 3.23 3.34 1.15
CA PRO A 41 2.89 4.15 -0.01
C PRO A 41 4.14 4.50 -0.83
N CYS A 42 4.03 4.42 -2.16
CA CYS A 42 5.10 4.64 -3.14
C CYS A 42 4.57 5.33 -4.41
N GLY A 43 4.31 6.64 -4.31
CA GLY A 43 3.91 7.46 -5.47
C GLY A 43 2.51 7.13 -6.00
N GLY A 44 1.50 7.09 -5.11
CA GLY A 44 0.10 6.82 -5.48
C GLY A 44 -0.26 5.33 -5.57
N SER A 45 0.61 4.45 -5.09
CA SER A 45 0.37 3.01 -4.93
C SER A 45 1.01 2.55 -3.63
N PHE A 46 0.91 1.26 -3.31
CA PHE A 46 1.48 0.62 -2.14
C PHE A 46 2.51 -0.41 -2.57
N CYS A 47 3.76 -0.20 -2.18
CA CYS A 47 4.86 -1.09 -2.51
C CYS A 47 5.05 -2.12 -1.40
N VAL A 48 5.20 -3.38 -1.80
CA VAL A 48 5.41 -4.52 -0.91
C VAL A 48 6.89 -4.85 -0.91
N THR A 49 7.54 -4.73 0.25
CA THR A 49 8.98 -4.96 0.42
C THR A 49 9.21 -6.02 1.48
N LEU A 50 10.03 -7.03 1.18
CA LEU A 50 10.38 -8.03 2.18
C LEU A 50 11.34 -7.43 3.21
N LYS A 51 11.04 -7.59 4.49
CA LYS A 51 11.89 -7.18 5.62
C LYS A 51 12.71 -8.34 6.18
N SER A 52 12.27 -9.56 5.95
CA SER A 52 12.95 -10.78 6.41
C SER A 52 12.90 -11.88 5.36
N GLY A 53 13.66 -12.95 5.60
CA GLY A 53 13.83 -14.06 4.67
C GLY A 53 15.00 -13.86 3.71
N LYS A 54 15.10 -14.76 2.72
CA LYS A 54 16.22 -14.81 1.75
C LYS A 54 16.37 -13.54 0.90
N HIS A 55 15.28 -12.81 0.69
CA HIS A 55 15.22 -11.63 -0.19
C HIS A 55 14.90 -10.34 0.57
N ALA A 56 15.34 -10.23 1.82
CA ALA A 56 15.14 -9.04 2.63
C ALA A 56 15.70 -7.78 1.94
N GLY A 57 14.95 -6.68 2.01
CA GLY A 57 15.23 -5.42 1.33
C GLY A 57 14.72 -5.32 -0.11
N LYS A 58 14.30 -6.43 -0.74
CA LYS A 58 13.79 -6.42 -2.11
C LYS A 58 12.31 -6.03 -2.14
N GLN A 59 11.96 -5.10 -3.02
CA GLN A 59 10.57 -4.82 -3.37
C GLN A 59 10.04 -5.96 -4.25
N ILE A 60 8.99 -6.62 -3.80
CA ILE A 60 8.38 -7.78 -4.44
C ILE A 60 6.98 -7.49 -4.97
N GLY A 61 6.47 -6.27 -4.86
CA GLY A 61 5.14 -5.98 -5.40
C GLY A 61 4.75 -4.53 -5.37
N LYS A 62 3.71 -4.21 -6.15
CA LYS A 62 3.07 -2.90 -6.20
C LYS A 62 1.57 -3.10 -6.31
N MET A 63 0.83 -2.56 -5.35
CA MET A 63 -0.62 -2.67 -5.21
C MET A 63 -1.25 -1.28 -5.32
N ALA A 64 -2.33 -1.14 -6.05
CA ALA A 64 -3.10 0.09 -6.15
C ALA A 64 -4.57 -0.20 -5.80
N GLY A 65 -5.24 0.75 -5.18
CA GLY A 65 -6.59 0.60 -4.69
C GLY A 65 -6.84 1.47 -3.46
N ALA A 66 -8.05 1.38 -2.92
CA ALA A 66 -8.47 2.15 -1.77
C ALA A 66 -9.49 1.36 -0.95
N GLY A 67 -9.68 1.73 0.32
CA GLY A 67 -10.80 1.25 1.14
C GLY A 67 -10.79 -0.26 1.41
N GLY A 68 -9.61 -0.88 1.45
CA GLY A 68 -9.47 -2.30 1.80
C GLY A 68 -9.48 -3.27 0.60
N ALA A 69 -9.65 -2.78 -0.64
CA ALA A 69 -9.54 -3.59 -1.85
C ALA A 69 -8.46 -3.05 -2.79
N TYR A 70 -7.51 -3.91 -3.14
CA TYR A 70 -6.31 -3.55 -3.88
C TYR A 70 -6.06 -4.56 -5.00
N LYS A 71 -5.49 -4.08 -6.10
CA LYS A 71 -5.05 -4.88 -7.23
C LYS A 71 -3.66 -4.46 -7.65
N GLY A 72 -2.89 -5.39 -8.16
CA GLY A 72 -1.53 -5.10 -8.55
C GLY A 72 -0.78 -6.33 -8.95
N THR A 73 0.53 -6.30 -8.73
CA THR A 73 1.43 -7.37 -9.09
C THR A 73 2.34 -7.72 -7.93
N ILE A 74 2.70 -9.00 -7.87
CA ILE A 74 3.72 -9.52 -6.98
C ILE A 74 4.73 -10.31 -7.79
N THR A 75 5.98 -9.92 -7.66
CA THR A 75 7.15 -10.61 -8.19
C THR A 75 7.63 -11.62 -7.16
N ASP A 76 7.65 -12.88 -7.53
CA ASP A 76 8.36 -13.92 -6.81
C ASP A 76 9.87 -13.78 -7.13
N PRO A 77 10.70 -13.42 -6.14
CA PRO A 77 12.13 -13.21 -6.35
C PRO A 77 12.93 -14.51 -6.50
N ASP A 78 12.38 -15.68 -6.13
CA ASP A 78 13.04 -16.98 -6.34
C ASP A 78 12.81 -17.49 -7.77
N ALA A 79 11.61 -17.25 -8.32
CA ALA A 79 11.26 -17.64 -9.68
C ALA A 79 11.52 -16.55 -10.75
N ASP A 80 11.87 -15.34 -10.31
CA ASP A 80 11.96 -14.11 -11.12
C ASP A 80 10.72 -13.91 -12.01
N LYS A 81 9.54 -14.20 -11.45
CA LYS A 81 8.25 -14.15 -12.16
C LYS A 81 7.31 -13.19 -11.48
N THR A 82 6.65 -12.36 -12.28
CA THR A 82 5.63 -11.42 -11.81
C THR A 82 4.23 -11.97 -12.06
N TYR A 83 3.43 -11.99 -11.01
CA TYR A 83 2.06 -12.49 -10.99
C TYR A 83 1.10 -11.35 -10.71
N SER A 84 0.00 -11.30 -11.45
CA SER A 84 -1.10 -10.40 -11.14
C SER A 84 -1.87 -10.92 -9.92
N GLY A 85 -2.16 -10.01 -9.00
CA GLY A 85 -2.82 -10.35 -7.75
C GLY A 85 -3.84 -9.31 -7.33
N SER A 86 -4.71 -9.73 -6.43
CA SER A 86 -5.62 -8.84 -5.70
C SER A 86 -5.45 -9.06 -4.20
N GLY A 87 -5.50 -7.99 -3.42
CA GLY A 87 -5.42 -8.01 -1.97
C GLY A 87 -6.70 -7.42 -1.39
N LYS A 88 -7.31 -8.13 -0.43
CA LYS A 88 -8.41 -7.61 0.36
C LYS A 88 -8.01 -7.59 1.83
N VAL A 89 -8.07 -6.42 2.44
CA VAL A 89 -7.80 -6.25 3.87
C VAL A 89 -9.10 -6.38 4.65
N SER A 90 -9.04 -7.07 5.77
CA SER A 90 -10.14 -7.20 6.73
C SER A 90 -9.54 -7.16 8.13
N GLY A 91 -9.47 -5.97 8.71
CA GLY A 91 -8.80 -5.72 10.00
C GLY A 91 -7.31 -6.11 9.98
N ASN A 92 -6.97 -7.17 10.71
CA ASN A 92 -5.61 -7.70 10.84
C ASN A 92 -5.27 -8.81 9.83
N SER A 93 -6.16 -9.09 8.87
CA SER A 93 -5.95 -10.13 7.86
C SER A 93 -5.94 -9.53 6.46
N LEU A 94 -4.89 -9.82 5.68
CA LEU A 94 -4.78 -9.47 4.28
C LEU A 94 -4.92 -10.75 3.45
N LYS A 95 -6.06 -10.90 2.78
CA LYS A 95 -6.31 -12.00 1.85
C LYS A 95 -5.76 -11.61 0.49
N MET A 96 -4.66 -12.22 0.10
CA MET A 96 -4.10 -12.09 -1.22
C MET A 96 -4.50 -13.24 -2.12
N GLN A 97 -4.88 -12.92 -3.34
CA GLN A 97 -5.22 -13.88 -4.36
C GLN A 97 -4.34 -13.61 -5.58
N GLY A 98 -3.41 -14.51 -5.86
CA GLY A 98 -2.60 -14.52 -7.08
C GLY A 98 -3.16 -15.55 -8.05
N CYS A 99 -3.41 -15.17 -9.29
CA CYS A 99 -3.90 -16.08 -10.31
C CYS A 99 -2.84 -16.27 -11.39
N VAL A 100 -2.41 -17.52 -11.59
CA VAL A 100 -1.55 -17.89 -12.71
C VAL A 100 -2.47 -18.13 -13.92
N MET A 101 -2.33 -17.29 -14.95
CA MET A 101 -2.99 -17.43 -16.25
C MET A 101 -4.53 -17.51 -16.18
N SER A 102 -5.14 -16.80 -15.21
CA SER A 102 -6.60 -16.71 -14.97
C SER A 102 -7.33 -18.02 -14.60
N VAL A 103 -6.65 -19.17 -14.57
CA VAL A 103 -7.26 -20.49 -14.29
C VAL A 103 -6.84 -21.04 -12.91
N PHE A 104 -5.59 -20.80 -12.49
CA PHE A 104 -5.07 -21.30 -11.21
C PHE A 104 -4.87 -20.15 -10.21
N CYS A 105 -5.93 -19.85 -9.47
CA CYS A 105 -5.91 -18.85 -8.40
C CYS A 105 -5.50 -19.50 -7.07
N LYS A 106 -4.33 -19.15 -6.55
CA LYS A 106 -3.96 -19.45 -5.17
C LYS A 106 -4.27 -18.27 -4.29
N THR A 107 -5.05 -18.54 -3.25
CA THR A 107 -5.29 -17.58 -2.17
C THR A 107 -4.29 -17.85 -1.05
N GLN A 108 -3.66 -16.79 -0.57
CA GLN A 108 -2.86 -16.77 0.63
C GLN A 108 -3.41 -15.73 1.59
N THR A 109 -3.44 -16.05 2.88
CA THR A 109 -3.81 -15.10 3.93
C THR A 109 -2.55 -14.67 4.66
N TRP A 110 -2.34 -13.37 4.74
CA TRP A 110 -1.26 -12.76 5.50
C TRP A 110 -1.84 -12.16 6.77
N SER A 111 -1.11 -12.28 7.87
CA SER A 111 -1.52 -11.74 9.16
C SER A 111 -0.73 -10.48 9.46
N ARG A 112 -1.39 -9.44 9.95
CA ARG A 112 -0.72 -8.23 10.41
C ARG A 112 0.18 -8.56 11.60
N LEU A 113 1.36 -7.93 11.65
CA LEU A 113 2.28 -7.95 12.78
C LEU A 113 2.05 -6.76 13.70
#